data_AF-A0A6J8BCS7-F1
#
_entry.id   AF-A0A6J8BCS7-F1
#
_cell.length_a   1.000
_cell.length_b   1.000
_cell.length_c   1.000
_cell.angle_alpha   90.00
_cell.angle_beta   90.00
_cell.angle_gamma   90.00
#
_symmetry.space_group_name_H-M   'P 1'
#
loop_
_entity.id
_entity.type
_entity.pdbx_description
1 polymer ?
#
loop_
_entity_poly.entity_id
_entity_poly.type
_entity_poly.pdbx_seq_one_letter_code
_entity_poly.pdbx_strand_id
1 'polypeptide(L)'
;MIDTNPSDLTCINSTLNFISKQAKAQHCSSILTFDQPLYWKAMNIIKDEPLDIPLKSVILRLGGFHLEMSFVGGIGHLMEGSGITELLETVYAPNAATHITSGKAIARAVRGRFLIDTALTSIILSHIYGIPLSDQIENETGTNDINPAIT
;
A
#
# COMPACT_ATOMS: atom_id res chain seq x y z
N MET A 1 28.89 -3.89 -10.46
CA MET A 1 27.85 -4.11 -9.41
C MET A 1 28.60 -4.33 -8.11
N ILE A 2 28.24 -3.64 -7.03
CA ILE A 2 28.91 -3.84 -5.74
C ILE A 2 28.40 -5.17 -5.19
N ASP A 3 29.23 -6.20 -5.26
CA ASP A 3 28.87 -7.59 -4.92
C ASP A 3 29.13 -7.87 -3.44
N THR A 4 28.45 -7.10 -2.57
CA THR A 4 28.56 -7.21 -1.11
C THR A 4 27.19 -7.14 -0.47
N ASN A 5 27.07 -7.60 0.78
CA ASN A 5 25.82 -7.57 1.52
C ASN A 5 25.24 -6.13 1.56
N PRO A 6 24.02 -5.88 1.04
CA PRO A 6 23.42 -4.54 1.00
C PRO A 6 23.21 -3.91 2.37
N SER A 7 23.12 -4.73 3.43
CA SER A 7 22.95 -4.28 4.81
C SER A 7 24.25 -3.92 5.52
N ASP A 8 25.41 -4.22 4.93
CA ASP A 8 26.71 -3.83 5.47
C ASP A 8 26.94 -2.31 5.32
N LEU A 9 27.40 -1.66 6.38
CA LEU A 9 27.71 -0.23 6.36
C LEU A 9 28.77 0.10 5.31
N THR A 10 29.73 -0.80 5.08
CA THR A 10 30.78 -0.60 4.05
C THR A 10 30.18 -0.56 2.64
N CYS A 11 29.21 -1.44 2.37
CA CYS A 11 28.47 -1.47 1.11
C CYS A 11 27.67 -0.17 0.92
N ILE A 12 26.96 0.27 1.96
CA ILE A 12 26.15 1.51 1.90
C ILE A 12 27.06 2.72 1.66
N ASN A 13 28.16 2.84 2.41
CA ASN A 13 29.09 3.96 2.29
C ASN A 13 29.78 4.01 0.91
N SER A 14 30.26 2.87 0.41
CA SER A 14 30.89 2.80 -0.92
C SER A 14 29.90 3.13 -2.04
N THR A 15 28.65 2.69 -1.91
CA THR A 15 27.56 3.01 -2.84
C THR A 15 27.27 4.51 -2.87
N LEU A 16 27.13 5.15 -1.70
CA LEU A 16 26.87 6.59 -1.61
C LEU A 16 28.01 7.41 -2.24
N ASN A 17 29.25 7.04 -1.95
CA ASN A 17 30.43 7.69 -2.53
C ASN A 17 30.53 7.50 -4.04
N PHE A 18 30.24 6.30 -4.54
CA PHE A 18 30.22 6.03 -5.97
C PHE A 18 29.17 6.90 -6.67
N ILE A 19 27.94 6.93 -6.15
CA ILE A 19 26.86 7.72 -6.76
C ILE A 19 27.14 9.23 -6.67
N SER A 20 27.68 9.72 -5.54
CA SER A 20 28.08 11.12 -5.41
C SER A 20 29.12 11.52 -6.46
N LYS A 21 30.14 10.69 -6.69
CA LYS A 21 31.14 10.92 -7.74
C LYS A 21 30.53 10.94 -9.14
N GLN A 22 29.65 9.98 -9.44
CA GLN A 22 28.96 9.92 -10.73
C GLN A 22 28.06 11.14 -10.96
N ALA A 23 27.29 11.54 -9.95
CA ALA A 23 26.40 12.70 -10.02
C ALA A 23 27.19 14.00 -10.25
N LYS A 24 28.34 14.15 -9.56
CA LYS A 24 29.25 15.29 -9.79
C LYS A 24 29.81 15.30 -11.21
N ALA A 25 30.22 14.15 -11.74
CA ALA A 25 30.74 14.04 -13.11
C ALA A 25 29.67 14.32 -14.18
N GLN A 26 28.40 14.04 -13.88
CA GLN A 26 27.26 14.27 -14.77
C GLN A 26 26.55 15.61 -14.51
N HIS A 27 27.08 16.45 -13.61
CA HIS A 27 26.48 17.73 -13.21
C HIS A 27 25.00 17.61 -12.81
N CYS A 28 24.62 16.54 -12.10
CA CYS A 28 23.25 16.29 -11.66
C CYS A 28 23.16 16.04 -10.15
N SER A 29 21.95 16.12 -9.61
CA SER A 29 21.67 15.76 -8.21
C SER A 29 21.45 14.26 -8.09
N SER A 30 22.05 13.64 -7.07
CA SER A 30 21.80 12.24 -6.74
C SER A 30 20.65 12.11 -5.74
N ILE A 31 19.61 11.40 -6.13
CA ILE A 31 18.50 11.01 -5.25
C ILE A 31 18.54 9.49 -5.12
N LEU A 32 18.76 8.99 -3.90
CA LEU A 32 18.71 7.56 -3.60
C LEU A 32 17.46 7.27 -2.79
N THR A 33 16.78 6.19 -3.17
CA THR A 33 15.65 5.68 -2.40
C THR A 33 16.07 4.40 -1.70
N PHE A 34 15.87 4.33 -0.38
CA PHE A 34 16.19 3.16 0.44
C PHE A 34 14.95 2.65 1.17
N ASP A 35 14.88 1.35 1.45
CA ASP A 35 13.93 0.85 2.46
C ASP A 35 14.22 1.46 3.84
N GLN A 36 13.29 1.29 4.79
CA GLN A 36 13.41 1.95 6.09
C GLN A 36 14.71 1.60 6.84
N PRO A 37 15.14 0.33 6.96
CA PRO A 37 16.39 0.00 7.66
C PRO A 37 17.63 0.59 7.00
N LEU A 38 17.73 0.54 5.66
CA LEU A 38 18.88 1.08 4.94
C LEU A 38 18.88 2.61 4.93
N TYR A 39 17.70 3.23 4.87
CA TYR A 39 17.54 4.68 4.96
C TYR A 39 18.13 5.20 6.26
N TRP A 40 17.84 4.57 7.40
CA TRP A 40 18.41 4.95 8.69
C TRP A 40 19.93 4.83 8.72
N LYS A 41 20.48 3.72 8.20
CA LYS A 41 21.93 3.52 8.12
C LYS A 41 22.60 4.58 7.24
N ALA A 42 22.06 4.84 6.06
CA ALA A 42 22.56 5.86 5.14
C ALA A 42 22.47 7.27 5.75
N MET A 43 21.38 7.58 6.46
CA MET A 43 21.19 8.86 7.12
C MET A 43 22.24 9.08 8.22
N ASN A 44 22.53 8.05 9.03
CA ASN A 44 23.57 8.14 10.06
C ASN A 44 24.94 8.39 9.44
N ILE A 45 25.29 7.67 8.36
CA ILE A 45 26.55 7.90 7.63
C ILE A 45 26.63 9.35 7.15
N ILE A 46 25.60 9.86 6.45
CA ILE A 46 25.63 11.24 5.93
C ILE A 46 25.63 12.27 7.07
N LYS A 47 24.98 12.00 8.20
CA LYS A 47 24.90 12.92 9.33
C LYS A 47 26.28 13.18 9.95
N ASP A 48 27.06 12.12 10.16
CA ASP A 48 28.35 12.16 10.87
C ASP A 48 29.49 12.77 10.04
N GLU A 49 29.25 12.94 8.75
CA GLU A 49 30.17 13.46 7.74
C GLU A 49 30.22 15.03 7.77
N PRO A 50 31.40 15.67 7.64
CA PRO A 50 31.56 17.12 7.47
C PRO A 50 30.67 17.77 6.38
N LEU A 51 30.49 19.09 6.43
CA LEU A 51 29.59 19.82 5.50
C LEU A 51 30.17 19.98 4.09
N ASP A 52 31.49 19.98 3.96
CA ASP A 52 32.26 20.32 2.76
C ASP A 52 32.49 19.12 1.82
N ILE A 53 32.07 17.94 2.22
CA ILE A 53 32.27 16.71 1.44
C ILE A 53 31.13 16.44 0.45
N PRO A 54 31.46 15.84 -0.71
CA PRO A 54 30.49 15.53 -1.76
C PRO A 54 29.32 14.65 -1.32
N LEU A 55 29.42 13.95 -0.19
CA LEU A 55 28.37 13.08 0.31
C LEU A 55 27.12 13.86 0.76
N LYS A 56 27.29 15.12 1.22
CA LYS A 56 26.18 15.98 1.64
C LYS A 56 25.28 16.43 0.50
N SER A 57 25.73 16.32 -0.75
CA SER A 57 24.89 16.63 -1.92
C SER A 57 23.95 15.48 -2.30
N VAL A 58 24.07 14.32 -1.65
CA VAL A 58 23.19 13.17 -1.90
C VAL A 58 21.88 13.36 -1.13
N ILE A 59 20.76 13.31 -1.85
CA ILE A 59 19.42 13.38 -1.26
C ILE A 59 18.95 11.95 -0.98
N LEU A 60 18.75 11.63 0.29
CA LEU A 60 18.15 10.36 0.69
C LEU A 60 16.63 10.47 0.73
N ARG A 61 15.95 9.47 0.18
CA ARG A 61 14.49 9.34 0.21
C ARG A 61 14.10 7.98 0.78
N LEU A 62 13.09 7.98 1.65
CA LEU A 62 12.50 6.73 2.13
C LEU A 62 11.66 6.08 1.03
N GLY A 63 11.87 4.80 0.80
CA GLY A 63 11.11 3.96 -0.12
C GLY A 63 9.72 3.70 0.42
N GLY A 64 8.72 4.32 -0.20
CA GLY A 64 7.33 4.25 0.25
C GLY A 64 6.64 2.91 0.00
N PHE A 65 7.03 2.16 -1.05
CA PHE A 65 6.32 0.94 -1.43
C PHE A 65 6.36 -0.16 -0.35
N HIS A 66 7.54 -0.40 0.23
CA HIS A 66 7.66 -1.38 1.32
C HIS A 66 6.93 -0.93 2.57
N LEU A 67 6.96 0.37 2.88
CA LEU A 67 6.21 0.93 4.01
C LEU A 67 4.70 0.75 3.81
N GLU A 68 4.19 0.99 2.60
CA GLU A 68 2.79 0.80 2.24
C GLU A 68 2.39 -0.69 2.35
N MET A 69 3.20 -1.60 1.80
CA MET A 69 3.00 -3.06 1.93
C MET A 69 2.95 -3.50 3.39
N SER A 70 3.89 -3.03 4.22
CA SER A 70 3.92 -3.33 5.65
C SER A 70 2.73 -2.74 6.40
N PHE A 71 2.30 -1.52 6.06
CA PHE A 71 1.17 -0.87 6.70
C PHE A 71 -0.15 -1.61 6.41
N VAL A 72 -0.41 -1.95 5.14
CA VAL A 72 -1.59 -2.74 4.76
C VAL A 72 -1.55 -4.13 5.39
N GLY A 73 -0.39 -4.79 5.39
CA GLY A 73 -0.22 -6.07 6.07
C GLY A 73 -0.48 -5.99 7.58
N GLY A 74 -0.06 -4.89 8.21
CA GLY A 74 -0.34 -4.61 9.62
C GLY A 74 -1.83 -4.43 9.91
N ILE A 75 -2.57 -3.74 9.03
CA ILE A 75 -4.04 -3.65 9.12
C ILE A 75 -4.67 -5.03 9.01
N GLY A 76 -4.26 -5.85 8.04
CA GLY A 76 -4.77 -7.21 7.86
C GLY A 76 -4.53 -8.08 9.08
N HIS A 77 -3.34 -7.99 9.70
CA HIS A 77 -3.02 -8.70 10.93
C HIS A 77 -3.84 -8.20 12.14
N LEU A 78 -3.98 -6.88 12.31
CA LEU A 78 -4.79 -6.30 13.39
C LEU A 78 -6.27 -6.68 13.27
N MET A 79 -6.77 -6.81 12.04
CA MET A 79 -8.16 -7.14 11.72
C MET A 79 -8.38 -8.64 11.51
N GLU A 80 -7.43 -9.49 11.88
CA GLU A 80 -7.59 -10.94 11.78
C GLU A 80 -8.80 -11.40 12.62
N GLY A 81 -9.66 -12.23 12.02
CA GLY A 81 -10.92 -12.67 12.65
C GLY A 81 -12.07 -11.66 12.63
N SER A 82 -11.90 -10.47 12.02
CA SER A 82 -12.98 -9.47 11.90
C SER A 82 -14.02 -9.76 10.82
N GLY A 83 -13.81 -10.79 10.00
CA GLY A 83 -14.62 -11.05 8.80
C GLY A 83 -14.13 -10.31 7.54
N ILE A 84 -13.06 -9.50 7.62
CA ILE A 84 -12.60 -8.69 6.48
C ILE A 84 -12.09 -9.56 5.32
N THR A 85 -11.47 -10.71 5.61
CA THR A 85 -10.97 -11.63 4.58
C THR A 85 -12.14 -12.28 3.85
N GLU A 86 -13.13 -12.75 4.60
CA GLU A 86 -14.35 -13.37 4.11
C GLU A 86 -15.16 -12.39 3.25
N LEU A 87 -15.23 -11.12 3.67
CA LEU A 87 -15.85 -10.07 2.86
C LEU A 87 -15.09 -9.83 1.55
N LEU A 88 -13.75 -9.84 1.57
CA LEU A 88 -12.95 -9.75 0.35
C LEU A 88 -13.16 -10.97 -0.56
N GLU A 89 -13.38 -12.15 0.01
CA GLU A 89 -13.63 -13.39 -0.74
C GLU A 89 -14.97 -13.40 -1.49
N THR A 90 -15.90 -12.50 -1.15
CA THR A 90 -17.13 -12.31 -1.94
C THR A 90 -16.88 -11.75 -3.34
N VAL A 91 -15.76 -11.05 -3.54
CA VAL A 91 -15.41 -10.36 -4.80
C VAL A 91 -14.05 -10.78 -5.37
N TYR A 92 -13.19 -11.41 -4.57
CA TYR A 92 -11.87 -11.91 -4.97
C TYR A 92 -11.73 -13.39 -4.64
N ALA A 93 -10.91 -14.11 -5.42
CA ALA A 93 -10.56 -15.49 -5.07
C ALA A 93 -9.79 -15.57 -3.72
N PRO A 94 -9.90 -16.66 -2.94
CA PRO A 94 -9.27 -16.79 -1.62
C PRO A 94 -7.78 -16.44 -1.57
N ASN A 95 -7.00 -16.94 -2.54
CA ASN A 95 -5.58 -16.61 -2.61
C ASN A 95 -5.31 -15.11 -2.86
N ALA A 96 -6.20 -14.44 -3.61
CA ALA A 96 -6.09 -13.01 -3.83
C ALA A 96 -6.46 -12.21 -2.56
N ALA A 97 -7.47 -12.65 -1.79
CA ALA A 97 -7.83 -12.07 -0.50
C ALA A 97 -6.66 -12.16 0.50
N THR A 98 -6.00 -13.32 0.60
CA THR A 98 -4.80 -13.50 1.43
C THR A 98 -3.65 -12.56 1.02
N HIS A 99 -3.44 -12.34 -0.28
CA HIS A 99 -2.42 -11.39 -0.75
C HIS A 99 -2.80 -9.92 -0.49
N ILE A 100 -4.10 -9.61 -0.48
CA ILE A 100 -4.61 -8.29 -0.11
C ILE A 100 -4.34 -8.03 1.37
N THR A 101 -4.75 -8.94 2.25
CA THR A 101 -4.64 -8.76 3.72
C THR A 101 -3.21 -8.85 4.22
N SER A 102 -2.32 -9.58 3.53
CA SER A 102 -0.87 -9.57 3.83
C SER A 102 -0.11 -8.36 3.27
N GLY A 103 -0.79 -7.43 2.60
CA GLY A 103 -0.17 -6.23 2.00
C GLY A 103 0.67 -6.49 0.75
N LYS A 104 0.72 -7.73 0.25
CA LYS A 104 1.49 -8.12 -0.95
C LYS A 104 0.81 -7.71 -2.26
N ALA A 105 -0.45 -7.27 -2.21
CA ALA A 105 -1.22 -6.84 -3.37
C ALA A 105 -1.84 -5.44 -3.16
N ILE A 106 -1.00 -4.41 -3.00
CA ILE A 106 -1.41 -3.03 -2.66
C ILE A 106 -2.56 -2.49 -3.51
N ALA A 107 -2.46 -2.54 -4.84
CA ALA A 107 -3.50 -2.00 -5.71
C ALA A 107 -4.86 -2.69 -5.48
N ARG A 108 -4.85 -4.01 -5.24
CA ARG A 108 -6.07 -4.76 -4.90
C ARG A 108 -6.53 -4.46 -3.47
N ALA A 109 -5.61 -4.23 -2.53
CA ALA A 109 -5.95 -3.90 -1.16
C ALA A 109 -6.66 -2.53 -1.05
N VAL A 110 -6.17 -1.52 -1.77
CA VAL A 110 -6.81 -0.21 -1.86
C VAL A 110 -8.22 -0.35 -2.47
N ARG A 111 -8.34 -1.03 -3.62
CA ARG A 111 -9.64 -1.25 -4.26
C ARG A 111 -10.59 -2.04 -3.37
N GLY A 112 -10.13 -3.13 -2.75
CA GLY A 112 -10.91 -3.95 -1.84
C GLY A 112 -11.42 -3.14 -0.65
N ARG A 113 -10.56 -2.31 -0.05
CA ARG A 113 -10.95 -1.45 1.07
C ARG A 113 -12.04 -0.44 0.67
N PHE A 114 -11.96 0.16 -0.52
CA PHE A 114 -13.03 1.05 -1.01
C PHE A 114 -14.36 0.32 -1.21
N LEU A 115 -14.35 -0.91 -1.72
CA LEU A 115 -15.57 -1.72 -1.86
C LEU A 115 -16.19 -2.01 -0.49
N ILE A 116 -15.38 -2.43 0.48
CA ILE A 116 -15.81 -2.72 1.84
C ILE A 116 -16.37 -1.48 2.52
N ASP A 117 -15.66 -0.36 2.44
CA ASP A 117 -16.08 0.92 3.01
C ASP A 117 -17.43 1.36 2.41
N THR A 118 -17.53 1.33 1.08
CA THR A 118 -18.79 1.69 0.39
C THR A 118 -19.95 0.79 0.79
N ALA A 119 -19.74 -0.53 0.83
CA ALA A 119 -20.77 -1.49 1.22
C ALA A 119 -21.21 -1.27 2.67
N LEU A 120 -20.26 -1.15 3.60
CA LEU A 120 -20.53 -0.96 5.02
C LEU A 120 -21.23 0.38 5.28
N THR A 121 -20.76 1.46 4.67
CA THR A 121 -21.40 2.78 4.76
C THR A 121 -22.82 2.74 4.20
N SER A 122 -23.05 2.08 3.07
CA SER A 122 -24.39 1.95 2.47
C SER A 122 -25.35 1.20 3.40
N ILE A 123 -24.91 0.10 4.01
CA ILE A 123 -25.71 -0.68 4.97
C ILE A 123 -26.03 0.17 6.21
N ILE A 124 -25.04 0.88 6.76
CA ILE A 124 -25.24 1.74 7.94
C ILE A 124 -26.21 2.88 7.64
N LEU A 125 -26.06 3.56 6.50
CA LEU A 125 -26.95 4.65 6.10
C LEU A 125 -28.38 4.14 5.82
N SER A 126 -28.51 3.00 5.15
CA SER A 126 -29.79 2.33 4.95
C SER A 126 -30.48 2.04 6.29
N HIS A 127 -29.75 1.51 7.26
CA HIS A 127 -30.28 1.20 8.58
C HIS A 127 -30.68 2.45 9.37
N ILE A 128 -29.88 3.52 9.33
CA ILE A 128 -30.15 4.76 10.08
C ILE A 128 -31.32 5.55 9.47
N TYR A 129 -31.36 5.67 8.14
CA TYR A 129 -32.29 6.54 7.45
C TYR A 129 -33.49 5.81 6.82
N GLY A 130 -33.55 4.48 6.94
CA GLY A 130 -34.60 3.65 6.33
C GLY A 130 -34.59 3.67 4.79
N ILE A 131 -33.45 4.00 4.18
CA ILE A 131 -33.30 4.06 2.73
C ILE A 131 -33.06 2.62 2.22
N PRO A 132 -33.88 2.08 1.31
CA PRO A 132 -33.68 0.73 0.80
C PRO A 132 -32.37 0.61 0.02
N LEU A 133 -31.69 -0.52 0.18
CA LEU A 133 -30.49 -0.84 -0.60
C LEU A 133 -30.86 -1.11 -2.07
N SER A 134 -29.92 -0.91 -2.98
CA SER A 134 -30.15 -1.05 -4.44
C SER A 134 -30.80 -2.39 -4.80
N ASP A 135 -30.33 -3.47 -4.18
CA ASP A 135 -30.84 -4.83 -4.41
C ASP A 135 -32.29 -5.01 -3.93
N GLN A 136 -32.75 -4.21 -2.96
CA GLN A 136 -34.15 -4.22 -2.51
C GLN A 136 -35.05 -3.44 -3.49
N ILE A 137 -34.53 -2.38 -4.11
CA ILE A 137 -35.24 -1.60 -5.13
C ILE A 137 -35.48 -2.43 -6.40
N GLU A 138 -34.51 -3.24 -6.81
CA GLU A 138 -34.65 -4.14 -7.97
C GLU A 138 -35.69 -5.26 -7.73
N ASN A 139 -35.77 -5.78 -6.50
CA ASN A 139 -36.75 -6.81 -6.13
C ASN A 139 -38.19 -6.26 -5.98
N GLU A 140 -38.35 -5.01 -5.54
CA GLU A 140 -39.67 -4.34 -5.48
C GLU A 140 -40.19 -3.91 -6.85
N THR A 141 -39.31 -3.62 -7.80
CA THR A 141 -39.70 -3.24 -9.16
C THR A 141 -39.98 -4.45 -10.05
N GLY A 142 -39.27 -5.58 -9.86
CA GLY A 142 -39.47 -6.81 -10.64
C GLY A 142 -40.70 -7.65 -10.27
N THR A 143 -41.39 -7.36 -9.16
CA THR A 143 -42.59 -8.11 -8.71
C THR A 143 -43.91 -7.50 -9.16
N ASN A 144 -43.91 -6.31 -9.78
CA ASN A 144 -45.14 -5.63 -10.21
C ASN A 144 -45.63 -5.99 -11.64
N ASP A 145 -44.94 -6.87 -12.38
CA ASP A 145 -45.29 -7.24 -13.76
C ASP A 145 -45.95 -8.63 -13.92
N ILE A 146 -46.42 -9.26 -12.84
CA ILE A 146 -47.15 -10.54 -12.94
C ILE A 146 -48.47 -10.46 -12.15
N ASN A 147 -49.45 -9.74 -12.70
CA ASN A 147 -50.84 -9.89 -12.26
C ASN A 147 -51.56 -10.90 -13.18
N PRO A 148 -51.99 -12.07 -12.67
CA PRO A 148 -52.74 -13.06 -13.44
C PRO A 148 -54.24 -12.73 -13.36
N ALA A 149 -54.80 -12.11 -14.40
CA ALA A 149 -56.22 -12.14 -14.75
C ALA A 149 -56.36 -11.39 -16.09
N ILE A 150 -57.05 -11.90 -17.10
CA ILE A 150 -58.51 -11.80 -17.23
C ILE A 150 -58.98 -12.86 -18.25
N THR A 151 -59.94 -13.69 -17.79
CA THR A 151 -60.91 -14.57 -18.50
C THR A 151 -60.43 -15.55 -19.56
#